data_AF-A0A2M6GMW3-F1
#
_entry.id   AF-A0A2M6GMW3-F1
#
_cell.length_a   1.000
_cell.length_b   1.000
_cell.length_c   1.000
_cell.angle_alpha   90.00
_cell.angle_beta   90.00
_cell.angle_gamma   90.00
#
_symmetry.space_group_name_H-M   'P 1'
#
loop_
_entity.id
_entity.type
_entity.pdbx_description
1 polymer ?
#
loop_
_entity_poly.entity_id
_entity_poly.type
_entity_poly.pdbx_seq_one_letter_code
_entity_poly.pdbx_strand_id
1 'polypeptide(L)'
;MDGNKKINGRNRRVIIDTLGLIWGVVVHAANLADGTMAQRVVDPRLGYLDRMKKILADEAYEKVFREWVTQNMLGVELEITANPPQSKGFVPVKWRWKWAGICPV
;
A
#
# COMPACT_ATOMS: atom_id res chain seq x y z
N MET A 1 7.30 10.16 20.30
CA MET A 1 7.72 8.74 20.22
C MET A 1 6.46 7.91 20.20
N ASP A 2 6.25 7.08 19.18
CA ASP A 2 5.11 6.17 19.15
C ASP A 2 5.40 4.97 20.06
N GLY A 3 4.47 4.68 20.97
CA GLY A 3 4.75 3.99 22.24
C GLY A 3 5.04 2.49 22.15
N ASN A 4 4.86 1.87 20.97
CA ASN A 4 4.85 0.41 20.85
C ASN A 4 6.07 -0.20 20.14
N LYS A 5 6.97 0.63 19.57
CA LYS A 5 8.22 0.16 18.97
C LYS A 5 9.34 1.16 19.25
N LYS A 6 10.09 0.91 20.33
CA LYS A 6 11.28 1.69 20.71
C LYS A 6 12.50 1.33 19.86
N ILE A 7 12.33 1.28 18.54
CA ILE A 7 13.40 1.01 17.59
C ILE A 7 13.48 2.20 16.65
N ASN A 8 14.67 2.75 16.49
CA ASN A 8 14.93 3.78 15.49
C ASN A 8 14.93 3.11 14.10
N GLY A 9 13.72 2.81 13.62
CA GLY A 9 13.50 2.06 12.39
C GLY A 9 13.40 2.97 11.17
N ARG A 10 13.87 2.47 10.03
CA ARG A 10 13.50 2.99 8.71
C ARG A 10 12.48 2.04 8.11
N ASN A 11 11.33 2.56 7.70
CA ASN A 11 10.32 1.79 6.98
C ASN A 11 10.44 2.10 5.49
N ARG A 12 10.23 1.09 4.65
CA ARG A 12 10.27 1.23 3.20
C ARG A 12 8.90 0.89 2.63
N ARG A 13 8.44 1.75 1.73
CA ARG A 13 7.23 1.54 0.96
C ARG A 13 7.62 1.35 -0.48
N VAL A 14 7.08 0.32 -1.11
CA VAL A 14 7.37 -0.01 -2.51
C VAL A 14 6.05 -0.10 -3.23
N ILE A 15 6.00 0.46 -4.43
CA ILE A 15 4.92 0.23 -5.39
C ILE A 15 5.48 -0.59 -6.55
N ILE A 16 4.78 -1.65 -6.89
CA ILE A 16 5.15 -2.54 -8.00
C ILE A 16 3.95 -2.77 -8.91
N ASP A 17 4.21 -3.20 -10.14
CA ASP A 17 3.16 -3.72 -11.01
C ASP A 17 2.90 -5.22 -10.83
N THR A 18 1.96 -5.75 -11.61
CA THR A 18 1.63 -7.19 -11.65
C THR A 18 2.79 -8.09 -12.11
N LEU A 19 3.76 -7.54 -12.85
CA LEU A 19 4.95 -8.26 -13.31
C LEU A 19 6.09 -8.22 -12.28
N GLY A 20 5.94 -7.43 -11.21
CA GLY A 20 6.94 -7.27 -10.16
C GLY A 20 7.96 -6.17 -10.44
N LEU A 21 7.74 -5.31 -11.44
CA LEU A 21 8.63 -4.17 -11.69
C LEU A 21 8.41 -3.11 -10.62
N ILE A 22 9.51 -2.55 -10.12
CA ILE A 22 9.47 -1.51 -9.10
C ILE A 22 9.25 -0.15 -9.76
N TRP A 23 8.10 0.46 -9.48
CA TRP A 23 7.77 1.79 -9.96
C TRP A 23 8.27 2.88 -9.01
N GLY A 24 8.40 2.56 -7.72
CA GLY A 24 8.82 3.53 -6.73
C GLY A 24 9.10 2.96 -5.36
N VAL A 25 10.05 3.59 -4.68
CA VAL A 25 10.38 3.31 -3.29
C VAL A 25 10.42 4.61 -2.50
N VAL A 26 9.75 4.65 -1.36
CA VAL A 26 9.86 5.73 -0.38
C VAL A 26 10.39 5.14 0.93
N VAL A 27 11.49 5.69 1.42
CA VAL A 27 12.05 5.34 2.72
C VAL A 27 11.74 6.46 3.69
N HIS A 28 11.13 6.14 4.81
CA HIS A 28 10.78 7.10 5.83
C HIS A 28 11.06 6.55 7.23
N ALA A 29 11.03 7.43 8.23
CA ALA A 29 11.18 7.00 9.61
C ALA A 29 9.98 6.15 10.05
N ALA A 30 10.23 5.08 10.80
CA ALA A 30 9.21 4.10 11.20
C ALA A 30 8.19 4.64 12.21
N ASN A 31 8.38 5.85 12.74
CA ASN A 31 7.41 6.54 13.58
C ASN A 31 6.25 7.16 12.78
N LEU A 32 6.29 7.12 11.45
CA LEU A 32 5.26 7.68 10.59
C LEU A 32 4.26 6.58 10.20
N ALA A 33 2.97 6.89 10.39
CA ALA A 33 1.87 5.95 10.19
C ALA A 33 1.76 5.44 8.75
N ASP A 34 1.29 4.19 8.63
CA ASP A 34 1.43 3.52 7.35
C ASP A 34 0.55 4.12 6.24
N GLY A 35 -0.72 4.39 6.54
CA GLY A 35 -1.64 5.02 5.59
C GLY A 35 -1.18 6.39 5.04
N THR A 36 -0.55 7.24 5.87
CA THR A 36 -0.17 8.61 5.47
C THR A 36 0.99 8.63 4.47
N MET A 37 1.99 7.77 4.64
CA MET A 37 3.15 7.78 3.73
C MET A 37 2.90 7.04 2.41
N ALA A 38 1.78 6.32 2.28
CA ALA A 38 1.47 5.54 1.08
C ALA A 38 1.19 6.46 -0.12
N GLN A 39 0.52 7.58 0.16
CA GLN A 39 0.24 8.64 -0.79
C GLN A 39 1.52 9.16 -1.45
N ARG A 40 2.62 9.35 -0.68
CA ARG A 40 3.91 9.82 -1.20
C ARG A 40 4.53 8.89 -2.25
N VAL A 41 4.14 7.62 -2.25
CA VAL A 41 4.60 6.65 -3.24
C VAL A 41 3.81 6.79 -4.53
N VAL A 42 2.51 7.13 -4.47
CA VAL A 42 1.64 7.13 -5.65
C VAL A 42 1.46 8.51 -6.26
N ASP A 43 1.44 9.56 -5.45
CA ASP A 43 1.22 10.96 -5.86
C ASP A 43 2.15 11.41 -7.00
N PRO A 44 3.49 11.21 -6.95
CA PRO A 44 4.38 11.62 -8.05
C PRO A 44 4.18 10.85 -9.35
N ARG A 45 3.39 9.77 -9.32
CA ARG A 45 3.23 8.81 -10.41
C ARG A 45 1.84 8.84 -11.03
N LEU A 46 0.90 9.60 -10.45
CA LEU A 46 -0.47 9.73 -10.92
C LEU A 46 -0.56 10.03 -12.42
N GLY A 47 0.26 10.94 -12.94
CA GLY A 47 0.29 11.30 -14.36
C GLY A 47 1.02 10.31 -15.28
N TYR A 48 1.60 9.23 -14.75
CA TYR A 48 2.25 8.16 -15.53
C TYR A 48 1.45 6.86 -15.49
N LEU A 49 0.37 6.84 -14.73
CA LEU A 49 -0.38 5.64 -14.37
C LEU A 49 -1.80 5.68 -14.96
N ASP A 50 -1.96 6.17 -16.17
CA ASP A 50 -3.26 6.29 -16.87
C ASP A 50 -3.98 4.94 -17.03
N ARG A 51 -3.22 3.84 -16.98
CA ARG A 51 -3.72 2.46 -17.09
C ARG A 51 -3.97 1.79 -15.74
N MET A 52 -3.75 2.49 -14.63
CA MET A 52 -4.01 2.00 -13.28
C MET A 52 -5.52 1.97 -13.05
N LYS A 53 -6.04 0.78 -12.77
CA LYS A 53 -7.46 0.58 -12.43
C LYS A 53 -7.67 0.09 -11.03
N LYS A 54 -6.67 -0.57 -10.45
CA LYS A 54 -6.78 -1.16 -9.11
C LYS A 54 -5.46 -1.10 -8.35
N ILE A 55 -5.54 -0.80 -7.07
CA ILE A 55 -4.43 -0.83 -6.12
C ILE A 55 -4.74 -1.89 -5.08
N LEU A 56 -3.80 -2.81 -4.86
CA LEU A 56 -3.83 -3.76 -3.75
C LEU A 56 -3.04 -3.20 -2.57
N ALA A 57 -3.67 -3.14 -1.39
CA ALA A 57 -3.01 -2.69 -0.17
C ALA A 57 -3.38 -3.58 1.03
N ASP A 58 -2.52 -3.62 2.04
CA ASP A 58 -2.84 -4.29 3.31
C ASP A 58 -3.86 -3.50 4.14
N GLU A 59 -4.49 -4.17 5.10
CA GLU A 59 -5.47 -3.58 6.03
C GLU A 59 -4.95 -2.33 6.78
N ALA A 60 -3.63 -2.27 7.04
CA ALA A 60 -3.00 -1.11 7.68
C ALA A 60 -3.15 0.21 6.89
N TYR A 61 -3.44 0.12 5.58
CA TYR A 61 -3.62 1.27 4.70
C TYR A 61 -5.07 1.74 4.62
N GLU A 62 -6.03 0.92 5.05
CA GLU A 62 -7.44 1.13 4.74
C GLU A 62 -7.97 2.52 5.13
N LYS A 63 -7.71 2.99 6.35
CA LYS A 63 -8.36 4.23 6.83
C LYS A 63 -7.91 5.47 6.07
N VAL A 64 -6.60 5.74 6.06
CA VAL A 64 -6.06 7.02 5.53
C VAL A 64 -5.78 6.95 4.03
N PHE A 65 -5.41 5.79 3.51
CA PHE A 65 -5.06 5.66 2.10
C PHE A 65 -6.30 5.54 1.22
N ARG A 66 -7.37 4.87 1.70
CA ARG A 66 -8.64 4.76 0.95
C ARG A 66 -9.25 6.13 0.70
N GLU A 67 -9.33 6.98 1.72
CA GLU A 67 -9.87 8.34 1.58
C GLU A 67 -9.09 9.14 0.53
N TRP A 68 -7.76 9.05 0.56
CA TRP A 68 -6.91 9.75 -0.40
C TRP A 68 -7.04 9.22 -1.83
N VAL A 69 -7.11 7.90 -2.03
CA VAL A 69 -7.34 7.31 -3.35
C VAL A 69 -8.68 7.79 -3.90
N THR A 70 -9.76 7.74 -3.11
CA THR A 70 -11.08 8.21 -3.55
C THR A 70 -11.09 9.70 -3.92
N GLN A 71 -10.31 10.53 -3.23
CA GLN A 71 -10.25 11.97 -3.49
C GLN A 71 -9.35 12.36 -4.67
N ASN A 72 -8.27 11.62 -4.92
CA ASN A 72 -7.21 12.01 -5.87
C ASN A 72 -7.17 11.13 -7.13
N MET A 73 -7.82 9.96 -7.11
CA MET A 73 -7.82 9.00 -8.21
C MET A 73 -9.25 8.64 -8.63
N LEU A 74 -9.74 9.31 -9.67
CA LEU A 74 -11.01 8.98 -10.28
C LEU A 74 -10.89 7.68 -11.07
N GLY A 75 -11.68 6.66 -10.69
CA GLY A 75 -11.78 5.38 -11.41
C GLY A 75 -10.80 4.28 -10.96
N VAL A 76 -10.03 4.51 -9.89
CA VAL A 76 -9.14 3.50 -9.31
C VAL A 76 -9.81 2.81 -8.12
N GLU A 77 -9.88 1.48 -8.15
CA GLU A 77 -10.41 0.66 -7.05
C GLU A 77 -9.30 0.30 -6.04
N LEU A 78 -9.50 0.59 -4.75
CA LEU A 78 -8.61 0.13 -3.69
C LEU A 78 -9.15 -1.18 -3.07
N GLU A 79 -8.45 -2.27 -3.33
CA GLU A 79 -8.76 -3.60 -2.77
C GLU A 79 -7.84 -3.89 -1.59
N ILE A 80 -8.45 -4.13 -0.42
CA ILE A 80 -7.74 -4.40 0.83
C ILE A 80 -7.57 -5.90 1.00
N THR A 81 -6.32 -6.33 1.11
CA THR A 81 -5.96 -7.73 1.35
C THR A 81 -5.92 -7.98 2.86
N ALA A 82 -6.98 -8.58 3.40
CA ALA A 82 -7.09 -8.94 4.81
C ALA A 82 -7.00 -10.47 5.02
N ASN A 83 -6.65 -10.90 6.23
CA ASN A 83 -6.77 -12.31 6.59
C ASN A 83 -8.27 -12.67 6.73
N PRO A 84 -8.69 -13.88 6.32
CA PRO A 84 -10.03 -14.35 6.57
C PRO A 84 -10.36 -14.29 8.08
N PRO A 85 -11.55 -13.83 8.50
CA PRO A 85 -11.89 -13.60 9.90
C PRO A 85 -11.88 -14.86 10.80
N GLN A 86 -11.69 -16.05 10.23
CA GLN A 86 -11.60 -17.34 10.97
C GLN A 86 -10.23 -18.02 10.89
N SER A 87 -9.21 -17.39 10.28
CA SER A 87 -7.87 -17.99 10.24
C SER A 87 -7.15 -17.88 11.59
N LYS A 88 -6.80 -19.01 12.20
CA LYS A 88 -5.83 -19.08 13.30
C LYS A 88 -4.44 -19.39 12.75
N GLY A 89 -3.45 -18.58 13.12
CA GLY A 89 -2.06 -18.75 12.66
C GLY A 89 -1.75 -18.02 11.36
N PHE A 90 -0.59 -18.31 10.78
CA PHE A 90 -0.14 -17.69 9.54
C PHE A 90 -0.86 -18.33 8.34
N VAL A 91 -1.73 -17.57 7.68
CA VAL A 91 -2.39 -17.98 6.44
C VAL A 91 -1.84 -17.16 5.27
N PRO A 92 -1.29 -17.81 4.24
CA PRO A 92 -0.90 -17.12 3.02
C PRO A 92 -2.12 -16.50 2.36
N VAL A 93 -2.21 -15.17 2.37
CA VAL A 93 -3.25 -14.48 1.60
C VAL A 93 -2.75 -14.29 0.18
N LYS A 94 -3.61 -14.61 -0.79
CA LYS A 94 -3.34 -14.39 -2.22
C LYS A 94 -2.89 -12.93 -2.41
N TRP A 95 -1.74 -12.74 -3.05
CA TRP A 95 -1.09 -11.43 -3.30
C TRP A 95 -0.38 -10.74 -2.12
N ARG A 96 -0.46 -11.22 -0.87
CA ARG A 96 0.18 -10.57 0.30
C ARG A 96 1.72 -10.60 0.32
N TRP A 97 2.32 -11.46 -0.52
CA TRP A 97 3.77 -11.58 -0.69
C TRP A 97 4.24 -11.00 -2.03
N LYS A 98 3.29 -10.55 -2.87
CA LYS A 98 3.54 -9.70 -4.02
C LYS A 98 3.07 -8.29 -3.63
N TRP A 99 3.98 -7.59 -2.97
CA TRP A 99 3.96 -6.19 -2.55
C TRP A 99 3.03 -5.30 -3.38
N ALA A 100 2.37 -4.31 -2.76
CA ALA A 100 1.46 -3.32 -3.37
C ALA A 100 1.37 -3.38 -4.91
N GLY A 101 0.57 -4.32 -5.39
CA GLY A 101 0.44 -4.63 -6.80
C GLY A 101 -0.58 -3.69 -7.40
N ILE A 102 -0.12 -2.80 -8.27
CA ILE A 102 -0.97 -2.10 -9.22
C ILE A 102 -1.52 -3.16 -10.18
N CYS A 103 -2.84 -3.32 -10.26
CA CYS A 103 -3.48 -4.21 -11.22
C CYS A 103 -3.94 -3.39 -12.44
N PRO A 104 -3.30 -3.55 -13.61
CA PRO A 104 -3.79 -3.03 -14.87
C PRO A 104 -4.71 -4.08 -15.50
N VAL A 105 -5.99 -4.12 -15.12
CA VAL A 105 -6.99 -4.86 -15.91
C VAL A 105 -8.20 -4.00 -16.16
#